data_AF-A0A0H5DPD1-F1
#
_entry.id   AF-A0A0H5DPD1-F1
#
_cell.length_a   1.000
_cell.length_b   1.000
_cell.length_c   1.000
_cell.angle_alpha   90.00
_cell.angle_beta   90.00
_cell.angle_gamma   90.00
#
_symmetry.space_group_name_H-M   'P 1'
#
loop_
_entity.id
_entity.type
_entity.pdbx_description
1 polymer ?
#
loop_
_entity_poly.entity_id
_entity_poly.type
_entity_poly.pdbx_seq_one_letter_code
_entity_poly.pdbx_strand_id
1 'polypeptide(L)'
;MEWFQDEKMVSKESWADIDFERSLLRHQRDLSIYRVLTSKERPASGEIRELVSLLKRLFTEERKAAEPIPKKIHQIWLGHNPPEDYKKWMESWKRLPGFTYHLWTDADIATFPLQNRALYEAADNPGAKSDIARYEILYREGGIYTDADTECFHPDKLTALCENLSFFAGIEPLCQALGIWIGNSIIGAQPLSPIMKRVVDALPADYPKQAKSPVYVTGPAYFSHQIKAMLREGGTPAGTVIFPTTVFYPHTKNEVLTAAKEQGVLQTPPETICAHYYGKSWHKMSINTLKRASNPSYPSFEKALQHSKREREAYKFLAHPLHREKEKHAERLTKLQDLYHRLGKAQASSSIPKIIHQIESVSFTPSALSYIASWMGMKGFSYRLWSKEELFAEIPGLRDIPNEKKMDFAKFSLLLRYGGIYAEANLFCYDEVFFDEITNRVGFFAGLEPLAEAKGLVISPLLIGAESGLPLLELALKRMKTEGVTGSKALSEAFFDEKDARYERVVFPPSFFYPFDRVDLEHLARANNTPTIPPECAALRAYYPAYKKRVIL
;
A
#
# COMPACT_ATOMS: atom_id res chain seq x y z
N MET A 1 -31.55 58.62 -8.38
CA MET A 1 -31.62 57.16 -8.60
C MET A 1 -30.95 56.52 -7.41
N GLU A 2 -31.82 56.08 -6.55
CA GLU A 2 -31.58 55.43 -5.28
C GLU A 2 -31.31 53.93 -5.54
N TRP A 3 -30.57 53.29 -4.62
CA TRP A 3 -30.47 51.84 -4.38
C TRP A 3 -29.39 51.07 -5.15
N PHE A 4 -28.30 50.78 -4.43
CA PHE A 4 -28.01 49.41 -3.98
C PHE A 4 -27.25 49.49 -2.65
N GLN A 5 -28.02 49.47 -1.56
CA GLN A 5 -27.64 48.67 -0.40
C GLN A 5 -27.81 47.21 -0.82
N ASP A 6 -26.77 46.41 -0.64
CA ASP A 6 -26.90 45.12 0.02
C ASP A 6 -25.50 44.66 0.40
N GLU A 7 -25.22 44.82 1.70
CA GLU A 7 -24.36 43.91 2.42
C GLU A 7 -24.82 42.49 2.07
N LYS A 8 -24.15 41.84 1.12
CA LYS A 8 -24.17 40.38 1.08
C LYS A 8 -23.42 39.92 2.32
N MET A 9 -24.16 39.81 3.41
CA MET A 9 -24.13 38.68 4.33
C MET A 9 -23.44 37.51 3.61
N VAL A 10 -22.24 37.16 4.09
CA VAL A 10 -21.65 35.84 3.84
C VAL A 10 -22.65 34.86 4.45
N SER A 11 -23.63 34.44 3.66
CA SER A 11 -24.59 33.43 4.07
C SER A 11 -23.80 32.15 4.28
N LYS A 12 -23.65 31.78 5.55
CA LYS A 12 -23.49 30.43 6.08
C LYS A 12 -23.79 29.36 5.03
N GLU A 13 -22.74 28.67 4.57
CA GLU A 13 -22.76 27.31 3.98
C GLU A 13 -21.33 26.97 3.48
N SER A 14 -20.32 27.03 4.36
CA SER A 14 -18.90 26.98 3.93
C SER A 14 -18.37 25.63 3.44
N TRP A 15 -19.15 24.55 3.61
CA TRP A 15 -18.84 23.22 3.05
C TRP A 15 -20.09 22.36 2.77
N ALA A 16 -21.29 22.93 2.84
CA ALA A 16 -22.55 22.20 2.61
C ALA A 16 -22.68 21.70 1.17
N ASP A 17 -22.07 22.41 0.22
CA ASP A 17 -22.07 22.06 -1.21
C ASP A 17 -21.16 20.88 -1.58
N ILE A 18 -20.35 20.37 -0.64
CA ILE A 18 -19.47 19.24 -0.92
C ILE A 18 -20.29 17.96 -0.93
N ASP A 19 -20.37 17.32 -2.11
CA ASP A 19 -20.91 15.98 -2.22
C ASP A 19 -19.98 14.98 -1.50
N PHE A 20 -20.46 14.49 -0.36
CA PHE A 20 -19.70 13.56 0.49
C PHE A 20 -19.25 12.30 -0.25
N GLU A 21 -20.11 11.70 -1.08
CA GLU A 21 -19.80 10.45 -1.77
C GLU A 21 -18.83 10.70 -2.93
N ARG A 22 -19.06 11.77 -3.70
CA ARG A 22 -18.13 12.16 -4.77
C ARG A 22 -16.75 12.51 -4.23
N SER A 23 -16.70 13.19 -3.08
CA SER A 23 -15.45 13.51 -2.40
C SER A 23 -14.77 12.25 -1.86
N LEU A 24 -15.50 11.37 -1.17
CA LEU A 24 -14.97 10.12 -0.63
C LEU A 24 -14.42 9.19 -1.71
N LEU A 25 -15.08 9.16 -2.88
CA LEU A 25 -14.78 8.27 -4.01
C LEU A 25 -14.01 8.97 -5.14
N ARG A 26 -13.18 9.96 -4.77
CA ARG A 26 -12.44 10.80 -5.71
C ARG A 26 -11.56 10.01 -6.68
N HIS A 27 -10.91 8.95 -6.24
CA HIS A 27 -10.01 8.17 -7.07
C HIS A 27 -10.74 7.00 -7.72
N GLN A 28 -10.38 6.68 -8.96
CA GLN A 28 -11.04 5.62 -9.74
C GLN A 28 -11.12 4.26 -9.02
N ARG A 29 -10.14 3.96 -8.17
CA ARG A 29 -10.09 2.72 -7.36
C ARG A 29 -10.98 2.78 -6.11
N ASP A 30 -11.33 3.96 -5.61
CA ASP A 30 -12.11 4.12 -4.38
C ASP A 30 -13.52 3.55 -4.56
N LEU A 31 -14.17 3.74 -5.72
CA LEU A 31 -15.49 3.18 -5.99
C LEU A 31 -15.50 1.65 -5.90
N SER A 32 -14.49 0.99 -6.46
CA SER A 32 -14.36 -0.47 -6.40
C SER A 32 -14.14 -0.94 -4.97
N ILE A 33 -13.29 -0.25 -4.22
CA ILE A 33 -13.03 -0.56 -2.80
C ILE A 33 -14.29 -0.34 -1.97
N TYR A 34 -14.98 0.78 -2.17
CA TYR A 34 -16.22 1.12 -1.49
C TYR A 34 -17.31 0.07 -1.74
N ARG A 35 -17.51 -0.36 -2.98
CA ARG A 35 -18.44 -1.47 -3.31
C ARG A 35 -18.07 -2.76 -2.58
N VAL A 36 -16.78 -3.07 -2.51
CA VAL A 36 -16.27 -4.25 -1.80
C VAL A 36 -16.46 -4.14 -0.29
N LEU A 37 -16.28 -2.94 0.29
CA LEU A 37 -16.46 -2.68 1.71
C LEU A 37 -17.94 -2.70 2.13
N THR A 38 -18.84 -2.29 1.23
CA THR A 38 -20.28 -2.16 1.50
C THR A 38 -21.14 -3.31 0.94
N SER A 39 -20.54 -4.28 0.24
CA SER A 39 -21.26 -5.43 -0.32
C SER A 39 -21.97 -6.25 0.75
N LYS A 40 -23.27 -6.52 0.55
CA LYS A 40 -24.13 -7.29 1.45
C LYS A 40 -23.62 -8.71 1.71
N GLU A 41 -22.73 -9.23 0.87
CA GLU A 41 -22.16 -10.57 0.97
C GLU A 41 -21.08 -10.70 2.06
N ARG A 42 -20.62 -9.60 2.67
CA ARG A 42 -19.59 -9.63 3.73
C ARG A 42 -20.17 -9.43 5.14
N PRO A 43 -19.70 -10.20 6.15
CA PRO A 43 -20.16 -10.05 7.54
C PRO A 43 -19.99 -8.63 8.10
N ALA A 44 -18.83 -7.98 7.86
CA ALA A 44 -18.54 -6.63 8.35
C ALA A 44 -19.16 -5.49 7.50
N SER A 45 -19.90 -5.80 6.44
CA SER A 45 -20.46 -4.78 5.53
C SER A 45 -21.55 -3.93 6.18
N GLY A 46 -22.28 -4.47 7.14
CA GLY A 46 -23.25 -3.74 7.94
C GLY A 46 -22.55 -2.62 8.73
N GLU A 47 -21.53 -2.98 9.50
CA GLU A 47 -20.75 -2.01 10.30
C GLU A 47 -20.11 -0.91 9.45
N ILE A 48 -19.63 -1.23 8.25
CA ILE A 48 -19.02 -0.23 7.37
C ILE A 48 -20.09 0.69 6.78
N ARG A 49 -21.24 0.15 6.35
CA ARG A 49 -22.37 0.97 5.88
C ARG A 49 -22.88 1.90 6.98
N GLU A 50 -23.00 1.40 8.21
CA GLU A 50 -23.36 2.20 9.37
C GLU A 50 -22.34 3.29 9.67
N LEU A 51 -21.04 2.96 9.63
CA LEU A 51 -19.98 3.96 9.81
C LEU A 51 -20.03 5.03 8.73
N VAL A 52 -20.15 4.68 7.45
CA VAL A 52 -20.28 5.65 6.35
C VAL A 52 -21.52 6.52 6.53
N SER A 53 -22.65 5.91 6.88
CA SER A 53 -23.89 6.63 7.16
C SER A 53 -23.73 7.61 8.32
N LEU A 54 -23.03 7.20 9.39
CA LEU A 54 -22.73 8.05 10.52
C LEU A 54 -21.80 9.21 10.15
N LEU A 55 -20.73 8.95 9.40
CA LEU A 55 -19.79 9.98 8.94
C LEU A 55 -20.49 10.99 8.02
N LYS A 56 -21.32 10.51 7.08
CA LYS A 56 -22.15 11.35 6.21
C LYS A 56 -23.10 12.21 7.05
N ARG A 57 -23.74 11.63 8.06
CA ARG A 57 -24.63 12.35 8.97
C ARG A 57 -23.90 13.43 9.76
N LEU A 58 -22.73 13.13 10.32
CA LEU A 58 -21.89 14.11 11.03
C LEU A 58 -21.44 15.24 10.10
N PHE A 59 -21.20 14.92 8.83
CA PHE A 59 -20.84 15.90 7.81
C PHE A 59 -22.02 16.81 7.40
N THR A 60 -23.24 16.26 7.29
CA THR A 60 -24.41 17.01 6.79
C THR A 60 -25.25 17.69 7.88
N GLU A 61 -25.26 17.16 9.11
CA GLU A 61 -26.05 17.76 10.19
C GLU A 61 -25.30 18.95 10.78
N GLU A 62 -25.80 20.16 10.56
CA GLU A 62 -25.26 21.35 11.19
C GLU A 62 -25.39 21.25 12.71
N ARG A 63 -24.25 21.10 13.39
CA ARG A 63 -24.16 21.19 14.85
C ARG A 63 -23.09 22.20 15.19
N LYS A 64 -23.52 23.43 15.46
CA LYS A 64 -22.61 24.45 15.97
C LYS A 64 -22.03 23.99 17.30
N ALA A 65 -20.71 23.98 17.42
CA ALA A 65 -20.04 23.69 18.67
C ALA A 65 -20.38 24.74 19.73
N ALA A 66 -20.46 24.30 20.99
CA ALA A 66 -20.57 25.23 22.12
C ALA A 66 -19.25 25.99 22.34
N GLU A 67 -18.12 25.33 22.12
CA GLU A 67 -16.76 25.89 22.23
C GLU A 67 -16.04 25.75 20.88
N PRO A 68 -15.59 26.86 20.26
CA PRO A 68 -14.92 26.83 18.96
C PRO A 68 -13.47 26.33 19.07
N ILE A 69 -12.91 25.86 17.95
CA ILE A 69 -11.49 25.52 17.85
C ILE A 69 -10.66 26.83 17.87
N PRO A 70 -9.66 26.97 18.75
CA PRO A 70 -8.77 28.12 18.77
C PRO A 70 -8.07 28.33 17.42
N LYS A 71 -7.91 29.58 16.98
CA LYS A 71 -7.14 29.92 15.76
C LYS A 71 -5.63 29.86 16.02
N LYS A 72 -5.15 28.66 16.38
CA LYS A 72 -3.74 28.32 16.61
C LYS A 72 -3.34 27.23 15.62
N ILE A 73 -2.24 27.43 14.90
CA ILE A 73 -1.63 26.42 14.04
C ILE A 73 -0.41 25.83 14.75
N HIS A 74 -0.37 24.51 14.81
CA HIS A 74 0.73 23.73 15.37
C HIS A 74 1.35 22.88 14.28
N GLN A 75 2.66 23.04 14.07
CA GLN A 75 3.48 22.09 13.29
C GLN A 75 4.60 21.59 14.18
N ILE A 76 5.08 20.37 13.95
CA ILE A 76 6.18 19.77 14.72
C ILE A 76 7.34 19.48 13.77
N TRP A 77 8.53 19.90 14.16
CA TRP A 77 9.76 19.53 13.47
C TRP A 77 10.88 19.23 14.47
N LEU A 78 11.24 17.96 14.56
CA LEU A 78 12.21 17.44 15.53
C LEU A 78 13.54 17.10 14.83
N GLY A 79 14.65 17.36 15.50
CA GLY A 79 16.01 17.12 15.05
C GLY A 79 16.64 18.34 14.39
N HIS A 80 17.09 18.17 13.15
CA HIS A 80 17.79 19.22 12.39
C HIS A 80 16.80 20.24 11.79
N ASN A 81 17.30 21.29 11.13
CA ASN A 81 16.45 22.26 10.46
C ASN A 81 15.60 21.67 9.32
N PRO A 82 14.37 22.14 9.06
CA PRO A 82 13.56 21.70 7.94
C PRO A 82 14.24 21.95 6.58
N PRO A 83 14.17 20.99 5.63
CA PRO A 83 14.57 21.21 4.25
C PRO A 83 13.80 22.34 3.57
N GLU A 84 14.33 22.88 2.48
CA GLU A 84 13.74 24.05 1.82
C GLU A 84 12.34 23.80 1.25
N ASP A 85 12.10 22.60 0.70
CA ASP A 85 10.78 22.23 0.17
C ASP A 85 9.70 22.22 1.28
N TYR A 86 10.08 21.80 2.50
CA TYR A 86 9.20 21.85 3.67
C TYR A 86 8.88 23.28 4.09
N LYS A 87 9.86 24.19 4.05
CA LYS A 87 9.63 25.59 4.44
C LYS A 87 8.56 26.24 3.57
N LYS A 88 8.49 25.91 2.27
CA LYS A 88 7.45 26.45 1.37
C LYS A 88 6.04 26.06 1.85
N TRP A 89 5.86 24.79 2.18
CA TRP A 89 4.60 24.27 2.71
C TRP A 89 4.27 24.89 4.08
N MET A 90 5.25 24.93 4.99
CA MET A 90 5.08 25.55 6.32
C MET A 90 4.73 27.04 6.25
N GLU A 91 5.29 27.78 5.29
CA GLU A 91 4.97 29.20 5.08
C GLU A 91 3.51 29.42 4.66
N SER A 92 2.87 28.47 3.96
CA SER A 92 1.44 28.57 3.64
C SER A 92 0.56 28.62 4.89
N TRP A 93 0.98 27.97 5.97
CA TRP A 93 0.29 27.94 7.26
C TRP A 93 0.66 29.11 8.17
N LYS A 94 1.94 29.49 8.17
CA LYS A 94 2.45 30.57 9.02
C LYS A 94 1.89 31.94 8.64
N ARG A 95 1.49 32.12 7.38
CA ARG A 95 0.96 33.39 6.85
C ARG A 95 -0.56 33.51 6.93
N LEU A 96 -1.26 32.54 7.53
CA LEU A 96 -2.72 32.58 7.61
C LEU A 96 -3.18 33.76 8.49
N PRO A 97 -4.05 34.64 7.96
CA PRO A 97 -4.49 35.83 8.68
C PRO A 97 -5.36 35.44 9.89
N GLY A 98 -5.11 36.08 11.04
CA GLY A 98 -5.87 35.82 12.27
C GLY A 98 -5.54 34.52 12.99
N PHE A 99 -4.53 33.77 12.52
CA PHE A 99 -4.01 32.60 13.21
C PHE A 99 -2.68 32.91 13.90
N THR A 100 -2.49 32.34 15.09
CA THR A 100 -1.16 32.24 15.71
C THR A 100 -0.48 30.97 15.22
N TYR A 101 0.82 31.03 14.94
CA TYR A 101 1.59 29.89 14.44
C TYR A 101 2.66 29.50 15.44
N HIS A 102 2.79 28.19 15.71
CA HIS A 102 3.85 27.64 16.53
C HIS A 102 4.47 26.40 15.87
N LEU A 103 5.79 26.46 15.66
CA LEU A 103 6.60 25.32 15.24
C LEU A 103 7.27 24.71 16.47
N TRP A 104 6.80 23.55 16.89
CA TRP A 104 7.33 22.82 18.03
C TRP A 104 8.64 22.11 17.65
N THR A 105 9.71 22.44 18.35
CA THR A 105 11.04 21.84 18.23
C THR A 105 11.34 20.91 19.42
N ASP A 106 12.47 20.21 19.42
CA ASP A 106 12.90 19.42 20.57
C ASP A 106 12.98 20.24 21.86
N ALA A 107 13.39 21.52 21.78
CA ALA A 107 13.49 22.40 22.94
C ALA A 107 12.11 22.74 23.52
N ASP A 108 11.13 22.97 22.65
CA ASP A 108 9.75 23.24 23.08
C ASP A 108 9.15 21.99 23.72
N ILE A 109 9.30 20.82 23.08
CA ILE A 109 8.77 19.56 23.59
C ILE A 109 9.43 19.13 24.91
N ALA A 110 10.72 19.43 25.12
CA ALA A 110 11.42 19.13 26.36
C ALA A 110 10.79 19.85 27.58
N THR A 111 10.22 21.04 27.37
CA THR A 111 9.59 21.84 28.45
C THR A 111 8.07 21.71 28.49
N PHE A 112 7.43 21.30 27.39
CA PHE A 112 5.99 21.10 27.32
C PHE A 112 5.57 19.86 28.13
N PRO A 113 4.59 19.93 29.07
CA PRO A 113 4.27 18.82 29.96
C PRO A 113 3.50 17.70 29.24
N LEU A 114 4.21 16.66 28.80
CA LEU A 114 3.63 15.45 28.21
C LEU A 114 3.25 14.43 29.30
N GLN A 115 1.98 14.02 29.34
CA GLN A 115 1.46 12.86 30.07
C GLN A 115 2.17 11.58 29.65
N ASN A 116 2.38 11.37 28.34
CA ASN A 116 3.05 10.18 27.80
C ASN A 116 4.54 10.43 27.53
N ARG A 117 5.23 11.18 28.41
CA ARG A 117 6.67 11.47 28.31
C ARG A 117 7.51 10.22 28.07
N ALA A 118 7.27 9.17 28.87
CA ALA A 118 8.04 7.93 28.78
C ALA A 118 7.88 7.26 27.41
N LEU A 119 6.66 7.26 26.85
CA LEU A 119 6.38 6.74 25.51
C LEU A 119 7.09 7.58 24.43
N TYR A 120 7.03 8.91 24.56
CA TYR A 120 7.70 9.85 23.65
C TYR A 120 9.23 9.64 23.65
N GLU A 121 9.83 9.47 24.82
CA GLU A 121 11.27 9.25 24.96
C GLU A 121 11.69 7.86 24.44
N ALA A 122 10.86 6.84 24.63
CA ALA A 122 11.11 5.48 24.16
C ALA A 122 10.94 5.31 22.63
N ALA A 123 10.29 6.25 21.95
CA ALA A 123 10.08 6.18 20.50
C ALA A 123 11.36 6.55 19.73
N ASP A 124 11.94 5.60 18.99
CA ASP A 124 13.14 5.82 18.16
C ASP A 124 12.88 6.51 16.81
N ASN A 125 11.60 6.77 16.48
CA ASN A 125 11.17 7.34 15.21
C ASN A 125 10.61 8.76 15.42
N PRO A 126 11.15 9.81 14.76
CA PRO A 126 10.63 11.18 14.85
C PRO A 126 9.15 11.33 14.48
N GLY A 127 8.64 10.53 13.55
CA GLY A 127 7.22 10.48 13.20
C GLY A 127 6.36 10.00 14.38
N ALA A 128 6.77 8.94 15.07
CA ALA A 128 6.08 8.47 16.27
C ALA A 128 6.13 9.48 17.42
N LYS A 129 7.28 10.15 17.60
CA LYS A 129 7.42 11.27 18.55
C LYS A 129 6.45 12.41 18.22
N SER A 130 6.36 12.77 16.94
CA SER A 130 5.44 13.80 16.44
C SER A 130 3.96 13.39 16.60
N ASP A 131 3.61 12.12 16.40
CA ASP A 131 2.27 11.60 16.69
C ASP A 131 1.88 11.75 18.17
N ILE A 132 2.78 11.41 19.10
CA ILE A 132 2.50 11.53 20.54
C ILE A 132 2.34 13.01 20.91
N ALA A 133 3.30 13.84 20.50
CA ALA A 133 3.29 15.26 20.80
C ALA A 133 2.07 15.99 20.22
N ARG A 134 1.68 15.72 18.95
CA ARG A 134 0.53 16.41 18.33
C ARG A 134 -0.77 16.17 19.09
N TYR A 135 -0.97 14.95 19.62
CA TYR A 135 -2.18 14.62 20.35
C TYR A 135 -2.25 15.34 21.69
N GLU A 136 -1.14 15.40 22.42
CA GLU A 136 -1.08 16.06 23.71
C GLU A 136 -1.10 17.59 23.61
N ILE A 137 -0.44 18.15 22.59
CA ILE A 137 -0.53 19.58 22.26
C ILE A 137 -1.98 19.95 21.97
N LEU A 138 -2.66 19.23 21.07
CA LEU A 138 -4.07 19.52 20.75
C LEU A 138 -5.00 19.30 21.94
N TYR A 139 -4.78 18.27 22.74
CA TYR A 139 -5.59 18.05 23.94
C TYR A 139 -5.49 19.23 24.91
N ARG A 140 -4.29 19.80 25.09
CA ARG A 140 -4.07 20.87 26.07
C ARG A 140 -4.36 22.27 25.54
N GLU A 141 -3.84 22.58 24.36
CA GLU A 141 -3.84 23.93 23.79
C GLU A 141 -5.01 24.18 22.83
N GLY A 142 -5.68 23.12 22.38
CA GLY A 142 -6.60 23.14 21.25
C GLY A 142 -5.91 23.55 19.95
N GLY A 143 -6.70 23.98 18.97
CA GLY A 143 -6.22 24.52 17.71
C GLY A 143 -6.19 23.50 16.59
N ILE A 144 -5.34 23.75 15.60
CA ILE A 144 -5.17 22.92 14.42
C ILE A 144 -3.73 22.43 14.38
N TYR A 145 -3.56 21.12 14.43
CA TYR A 145 -2.31 20.50 14.05
C TYR A 145 -2.31 20.21 12.56
N THR A 146 -1.16 20.42 11.91
CA THR A 146 -0.94 19.97 10.54
C THR A 146 0.51 19.51 10.34
N ASP A 147 0.75 18.46 9.54
CA ASP A 147 2.10 18.00 9.25
C ASP A 147 2.91 19.07 8.49
N ALA A 148 4.23 19.05 8.63
CA ALA A 148 5.11 20.02 7.97
C ALA A 148 5.12 19.89 6.42
N ASP A 149 4.68 18.75 5.89
CA ASP A 149 4.52 18.47 4.46
C ASP A 149 3.09 18.65 3.96
N THR A 150 2.38 19.66 4.50
CA THR A 150 1.04 20.04 4.07
C THR A 150 0.99 21.48 3.58
N GLU A 151 0.18 21.74 2.56
CA GLU A 151 -0.05 23.08 2.01
C GLU A 151 -1.51 23.50 2.21
N CYS A 152 -1.74 24.72 2.71
CA CYS A 152 -3.08 25.29 2.87
C CYS A 152 -3.44 26.16 1.65
N PHE A 153 -4.60 25.90 1.05
CA PHE A 153 -5.12 26.64 -0.11
C PHE A 153 -6.24 27.62 0.24
N HIS A 154 -7.02 27.33 1.29
CA HIS A 154 -8.23 28.09 1.62
C HIS A 154 -8.31 28.51 3.11
N PRO A 155 -7.57 29.56 3.52
CA PRO A 155 -7.62 30.12 4.88
C PRO A 155 -9.03 30.44 5.39
N ASP A 156 -9.87 31.00 4.52
CA ASP A 156 -11.20 31.47 4.91
C ASP A 156 -12.11 30.29 5.28
N LYS A 157 -12.03 29.19 4.52
CA LYS A 157 -12.75 27.95 4.82
C LYS A 157 -12.27 27.33 6.13
N LEU A 158 -10.95 27.34 6.38
CA LEU A 158 -10.36 26.87 7.64
C LEU A 158 -10.82 27.72 8.84
N THR A 159 -10.94 29.04 8.65
CA THR A 159 -11.47 29.97 9.65
C THR A 159 -12.92 29.61 10.01
N ALA A 160 -13.75 29.35 9.01
CA ALA A 160 -15.13 28.94 9.23
C ALA A 160 -15.21 27.58 9.95
N LEU A 161 -14.30 26.63 9.68
CA LEU A 161 -14.23 25.38 10.45
C LEU A 161 -13.99 25.67 11.94
N CYS A 162 -13.06 26.58 12.25
CA CYS A 162 -12.71 26.90 13.63
C CYS A 162 -13.88 27.51 14.41
N GLU A 163 -14.66 28.36 13.76
CA GLU A 163 -15.76 29.11 14.39
C GLU A 163 -17.01 28.27 14.64
N ASN A 164 -17.16 27.15 13.93
CA ASN A 164 -18.39 26.35 13.94
C ASN A 164 -18.20 24.94 14.51
N LEU A 165 -16.98 24.40 14.48
CA LEU A 165 -16.68 23.03 14.89
C LEU A 165 -15.91 23.01 16.21
N SER A 166 -16.05 21.89 16.94
CA SER A 166 -15.28 21.55 18.14
C SER A 166 -14.19 20.51 17.83
N PHE A 167 -14.37 19.77 16.74
CA PHE A 167 -13.40 18.80 16.26
C PHE A 167 -13.55 18.58 14.76
N PHE A 168 -12.42 18.50 14.06
CA PHE A 168 -12.39 17.95 12.71
C PHE A 168 -11.16 17.12 12.39
N ALA A 169 -11.33 16.18 11.48
CA ALA A 169 -10.26 15.43 10.82
C ALA A 169 -10.74 15.04 9.41
N GLY A 170 -9.86 14.42 8.59
CA GLY A 170 -10.21 13.97 7.23
C GLY A 170 -10.07 12.48 7.04
N ILE A 171 -10.83 11.93 6.10
CA ILE A 171 -10.70 10.55 5.63
C ILE A 171 -9.54 10.49 4.63
N GLU A 172 -8.62 9.54 4.81
CA GLU A 172 -7.59 9.26 3.81
C GLU A 172 -8.18 8.49 2.61
N PRO A 173 -7.63 8.62 1.39
CA PRO A 173 -8.10 7.90 0.22
C PRO A 173 -8.26 6.40 0.47
N LEU A 174 -9.42 5.84 0.11
CA LEU A 174 -9.73 4.42 0.34
C LEU A 174 -8.76 3.49 -0.40
N CYS A 175 -8.16 3.95 -1.49
CA CYS A 175 -7.13 3.20 -2.20
C CYS A 175 -5.75 3.17 -1.53
N GLN A 176 -5.51 4.00 -0.51
CA GLN A 176 -4.25 4.00 0.26
C GLN A 176 -4.35 3.21 1.56
N ALA A 177 -5.54 3.11 2.12
CA ALA A 177 -5.82 2.39 3.34
C ALA A 177 -6.82 1.27 3.09
N LEU A 178 -6.53 0.04 3.51
CA LEU A 178 -7.52 -1.05 3.44
C LEU A 178 -8.65 -0.79 4.46
N GLY A 179 -9.61 0.06 4.10
CA GLY A 179 -10.75 0.48 4.93
C GLY A 179 -10.87 2.01 5.07
N ILE A 180 -11.82 2.47 5.89
CA ILE A 180 -11.99 3.90 6.19
C ILE A 180 -10.98 4.29 7.28
N TRP A 181 -9.94 5.02 6.88
CA TRP A 181 -8.95 5.58 7.78
C TRP A 181 -9.19 7.08 7.93
N ILE A 182 -9.12 7.53 9.18
CA ILE A 182 -9.17 8.95 9.52
C ILE A 182 -7.72 9.35 9.74
N GLY A 183 -7.20 10.21 8.88
CA GLY A 183 -5.81 10.60 8.91
C GLY A 183 -5.50 11.53 10.08
N ASN A 184 -4.27 11.47 10.57
CA ASN A 184 -3.79 12.26 11.70
C ASN A 184 -2.82 13.37 11.28
N SER A 185 -2.66 13.63 9.98
CA SER A 185 -1.77 14.69 9.46
C SER A 185 -2.40 16.07 9.48
N ILE A 186 -3.73 16.16 9.63
CA ILE A 186 -4.44 17.40 9.98
C ILE A 186 -5.58 17.10 10.94
N ILE A 187 -5.61 17.80 12.06
CA ILE A 187 -6.61 17.64 13.13
C ILE A 187 -6.93 19.01 13.71
N GLY A 188 -8.21 19.38 13.74
CA GLY A 188 -8.70 20.52 14.51
C GLY A 188 -9.40 20.04 15.77
N ALA A 189 -9.13 20.66 16.92
CA ALA A 189 -9.79 20.32 18.17
C ALA A 189 -9.88 21.52 19.13
N GLN A 190 -11.00 21.60 19.84
CA GLN A 190 -11.09 22.46 21.02
C GLN A 190 -10.12 21.96 22.12
N PRO A 191 -9.65 22.84 23.02
CA PRO A 191 -8.93 22.42 24.22
C PRO A 191 -9.77 21.43 25.03
N LEU A 192 -9.11 20.45 25.63
CA LEU A 192 -9.74 19.39 26.42
C LEU A 192 -10.79 18.58 25.64
N SER A 193 -10.69 18.53 24.31
CA SER A 193 -11.59 17.74 23.46
C SER A 193 -11.72 16.29 23.98
N PRO A 194 -12.95 15.77 24.18
CA PRO A 194 -13.15 14.39 24.61
C PRO A 194 -12.54 13.36 23.65
N ILE A 195 -12.53 13.66 22.35
CA ILE A 195 -11.89 12.82 21.33
C ILE A 195 -10.37 12.80 21.55
N MET A 196 -9.76 13.98 21.71
CA MET A 196 -8.31 14.06 21.96
C MET A 196 -7.93 13.45 23.29
N LYS A 197 -8.76 13.59 24.34
CA LYS A 197 -8.57 12.93 25.62
C LYS A 197 -8.48 11.43 25.46
N ARG A 198 -9.44 10.82 24.73
CA ARG A 198 -9.43 9.38 24.44
C ARG A 198 -8.16 8.98 23.69
N VAL A 199 -7.79 9.75 22.67
CA VAL A 199 -6.58 9.48 21.88
C VAL A 199 -5.32 9.56 22.74
N VAL A 200 -5.24 10.48 23.69
CA VAL A 200 -4.08 10.61 24.60
C VAL A 200 -4.07 9.52 25.67
N ASP A 201 -5.21 9.23 26.28
CA ASP A 201 -5.34 8.24 27.37
C ASP A 201 -5.17 6.80 26.89
N ALA A 202 -5.55 6.52 25.65
CA ALA A 202 -5.46 5.17 25.06
C ALA A 202 -4.08 4.86 24.44
N LEU A 203 -3.13 5.81 24.50
CA LEU A 203 -1.76 5.55 24.06
C LEU A 203 -1.17 4.41 24.91
N PRO A 204 -0.38 3.51 24.32
CA PRO A 204 0.18 2.40 25.06
C PRO A 204 1.16 2.91 26.12
N ALA A 205 1.21 2.25 27.27
CA ALA A 205 2.14 2.61 28.35
C ALA A 205 3.61 2.51 27.93
N ASP A 206 3.93 1.56 27.04
CA ASP A 206 5.27 1.32 26.52
C ASP A 206 5.31 1.37 25.00
N TYR A 207 6.41 1.90 24.43
CA TYR A 207 6.63 1.82 23.00
C TYR A 207 7.10 0.41 22.66
N PRO A 208 6.37 -0.36 21.84
CA PRO A 208 6.73 -1.74 21.55
C PRO A 208 8.08 -1.77 20.80
N LYS A 209 9.13 -2.24 21.49
CA LYS A 209 10.51 -2.35 20.95
C LYS A 209 10.63 -3.33 19.77
N GLN A 210 9.59 -4.13 19.52
CA GLN A 210 9.51 -5.10 18.42
C GLN A 210 8.57 -4.57 17.32
N ALA A 211 9.17 -4.19 16.18
CA ALA A 211 8.66 -4.08 14.80
C ALA A 211 7.17 -3.73 14.53
N LYS A 212 6.43 -3.06 15.43
CA LYS A 212 5.14 -2.47 15.06
C LYS A 212 5.37 -1.10 14.43
N SER A 213 4.93 -0.96 13.17
CA SER A 213 5.01 0.31 12.45
C SER A 213 4.33 1.42 13.26
N PRO A 214 4.95 2.62 13.38
CA PRO A 214 4.35 3.78 14.02
C PRO A 214 2.89 4.02 13.61
N VAL A 215 2.55 3.74 12.34
CA VAL A 215 1.19 3.80 11.78
C VAL A 215 0.13 3.18 12.70
N TYR A 216 0.43 2.05 13.34
CA TYR A 216 -0.51 1.29 14.17
C TYR A 216 -0.37 1.55 15.67
N VAL A 217 0.74 2.14 16.10
CA VAL A 217 1.02 2.39 17.53
C VAL A 217 0.60 3.81 17.90
N THR A 218 0.95 4.77 17.06
CA THR A 218 0.77 6.21 17.31
C THR A 218 0.17 6.94 16.11
N GLY A 219 0.25 6.38 14.91
CA GLY A 219 -0.09 7.04 13.65
C GLY A 219 -1.57 6.91 13.24
N PRO A 220 -1.88 7.07 11.93
CA PRO A 220 -3.26 7.21 11.46
C PRO A 220 -4.14 5.97 11.70
N ALA A 221 -3.57 4.75 11.74
CA ALA A 221 -4.38 3.57 12.05
C ALA A 221 -4.78 3.53 13.54
N TYR A 222 -3.87 3.94 14.44
CA TYR A 222 -4.18 4.12 15.87
C TYR A 222 -5.25 5.20 16.07
N PHE A 223 -5.03 6.38 15.49
CA PHE A 223 -5.96 7.51 15.57
C PHE A 223 -7.35 7.16 15.06
N SER A 224 -7.42 6.55 13.87
CA SER A 224 -8.66 6.10 13.26
C SER A 224 -9.37 5.07 14.12
N HIS A 225 -8.65 4.15 14.74
CA HIS A 225 -9.24 3.16 15.63
C HIS A 225 -9.94 3.82 16.83
N GLN A 226 -9.28 4.79 17.49
CA GLN A 226 -9.84 5.46 18.66
C GLN A 226 -11.10 6.26 18.32
N ILE A 227 -11.08 7.01 17.22
CA ILE A 227 -12.26 7.79 16.77
C ILE A 227 -13.40 6.84 16.41
N LYS A 228 -13.14 5.81 15.60
CA LYS A 228 -14.19 4.85 15.20
C LYS A 228 -14.80 4.11 16.39
N ALA A 229 -14.00 3.76 17.40
CA ALA A 229 -14.51 3.16 18.62
C ALA A 229 -15.45 4.12 19.38
N MET A 230 -15.04 5.37 19.56
CA MET A 230 -15.86 6.40 20.21
C MET A 230 -17.18 6.68 19.46
N LEU A 231 -17.13 6.73 18.13
CA LEU A 231 -18.30 6.89 17.27
C LEU A 231 -19.30 5.73 17.45
N ARG A 232 -18.80 4.48 17.54
CA ARG A 232 -19.62 3.28 17.74
C ARG A 232 -20.26 3.22 19.12
N GLU A 233 -19.58 3.74 20.12
CA GLU A 233 -20.09 3.86 21.49
C GLU A 233 -21.15 4.99 21.64
N GLY A 234 -21.43 5.74 20.56
CA GLY A 234 -22.37 6.86 20.56
C GLY A 234 -21.80 8.15 21.18
N GLY A 235 -20.53 8.15 21.58
CA GLY A 235 -19.87 9.26 22.26
C GLY A 235 -19.37 10.34 21.32
N THR A 236 -20.23 10.96 20.51
CA THR A 236 -19.80 12.02 19.56
C THR A 236 -20.13 13.42 20.10
N PRO A 237 -19.13 14.25 20.46
CA PRO A 237 -19.38 15.63 20.89
C PRO A 237 -20.04 16.46 19.78
N ALA A 238 -20.89 17.41 20.16
CA ALA A 238 -21.49 18.35 19.21
C ALA A 238 -20.40 19.18 18.50
N GLY A 239 -20.55 19.40 17.20
CA GLY A 239 -19.54 20.08 16.38
C GLY A 239 -18.37 19.20 15.92
N THR A 240 -18.50 17.87 16.02
CA THR A 240 -17.53 16.92 15.45
C THR A 240 -17.87 16.63 13.99
N VAL A 241 -16.91 16.88 13.09
CA VAL A 241 -17.03 16.54 11.67
C VAL A 241 -15.81 15.74 11.21
N ILE A 242 -16.04 14.64 10.49
CA ILE A 242 -14.96 13.92 9.79
C ILE A 242 -15.19 14.15 8.29
N PHE A 243 -14.33 14.95 7.69
CA PHE A 243 -14.48 15.39 6.31
C PHE A 243 -14.15 14.27 5.31
N PRO A 244 -14.84 14.22 4.16
CA PRO A 244 -14.52 13.30 3.09
C PRO A 244 -13.18 13.65 2.42
N THR A 245 -12.67 12.73 1.62
CA THR A 245 -11.28 12.68 1.15
C THR A 245 -10.76 13.98 0.54
N THR A 246 -11.52 14.63 -0.37
CA THR A 246 -11.00 15.78 -1.14
C THR A 246 -10.74 17.03 -0.31
N VAL A 247 -11.26 17.14 0.91
CA VAL A 247 -11.12 18.36 1.72
C VAL A 247 -9.70 18.52 2.26
N PHE A 248 -9.06 17.42 2.64
CA PHE A 248 -7.75 17.42 3.30
C PHE A 248 -6.72 16.46 2.67
N TYR A 249 -7.19 15.45 1.94
CA TYR A 249 -6.36 14.42 1.31
C TYR A 249 -6.72 14.24 -0.18
N PRO A 250 -6.66 15.29 -1.00
CA PRO A 250 -7.08 15.24 -2.41
C PRO A 250 -6.19 14.35 -3.29
N HIS A 251 -4.98 14.02 -2.83
CA HIS A 251 -3.96 13.28 -3.56
C HIS A 251 -3.52 12.04 -2.81
N THR A 252 -3.34 10.95 -3.55
CA THR A 252 -2.65 9.77 -3.06
C THR A 252 -1.14 9.98 -3.03
N LYS A 253 -0.45 9.26 -2.14
CA LYS A 253 1.02 9.19 -2.10
C LYS A 253 1.60 8.82 -3.47
N ASN A 254 0.95 7.95 -4.22
CA ASN A 254 1.40 7.58 -5.55
C ASN A 254 1.28 8.74 -6.55
N GLU A 255 0.16 9.48 -6.55
CA GLU A 255 0.01 10.68 -7.40
C GLU A 255 1.08 11.73 -7.06
N VAL A 256 1.34 11.97 -5.77
CA VAL A 256 2.39 12.90 -5.34
C VAL A 256 3.78 12.45 -5.81
N LEU A 257 4.11 11.17 -5.65
CA LEU A 257 5.40 10.63 -6.09
C LEU A 257 5.56 10.66 -7.61
N THR A 258 4.51 10.35 -8.36
CA THR A 258 4.49 10.41 -9.82
C THR A 258 4.67 11.85 -10.30
N ALA A 259 3.89 12.79 -9.77
CA ALA A 259 4.01 14.20 -10.12
C ALA A 259 5.41 14.76 -9.81
N ALA A 260 5.99 14.40 -8.67
CA ALA A 260 7.36 14.80 -8.34
C ALA A 260 8.41 14.23 -9.31
N LYS A 261 8.23 12.98 -9.76
CA LYS A 261 9.13 12.33 -10.72
C LYS A 261 9.01 12.93 -12.12
N GLU A 262 7.80 13.23 -12.54
CA GLU A 262 7.47 13.70 -13.90
C GLU A 262 7.48 15.23 -14.02
N GLN A 263 7.77 15.95 -12.92
CA GLN A 263 7.62 17.40 -12.83
C GLN A 263 6.21 17.87 -13.22
N GLY A 264 5.22 17.04 -12.95
CA GLY A 264 3.81 17.28 -13.25
C GLY A 264 3.13 18.17 -12.21
N VAL A 265 2.02 18.80 -12.61
CA VAL A 265 1.17 19.60 -11.73
C VAL A 265 0.04 18.74 -11.18
N LEU A 266 -0.11 18.71 -9.85
CA LEU A 266 -1.21 18.04 -9.19
C LEU A 266 -2.48 18.90 -9.26
N GLN A 267 -3.56 18.32 -9.80
CA GLN A 267 -4.86 18.99 -9.95
C GLN A 267 -5.68 18.83 -8.66
N THR A 268 -5.80 19.91 -7.90
CA THR A 268 -6.49 19.94 -6.60
C THR A 268 -7.96 20.38 -6.77
N PRO A 269 -8.94 19.62 -6.23
CA PRO A 269 -10.35 20.03 -6.25
C PRO A 269 -10.61 21.38 -5.56
N PRO A 270 -11.55 22.23 -6.04
CA PRO A 270 -11.83 23.56 -5.46
C PRO A 270 -12.31 23.55 -4.00
N GLU A 271 -12.81 22.41 -3.52
CA GLU A 271 -13.23 22.24 -2.13
C GLU A 271 -12.07 21.97 -1.16
N THR A 272 -10.86 21.69 -1.67
CA THR A 272 -9.69 21.30 -0.88
C THR A 272 -9.18 22.44 0.00
N ILE A 273 -9.25 22.29 1.31
CA ILE A 273 -8.68 23.26 2.25
C ILE A 273 -7.16 23.13 2.33
N CYS A 274 -6.65 21.89 2.39
CA CYS A 274 -5.22 21.60 2.35
C CYS A 274 -4.91 20.27 1.65
N ALA A 275 -3.65 20.09 1.24
CA ALA A 275 -3.17 18.82 0.71
C ALA A 275 -1.93 18.32 1.47
N HIS A 276 -1.81 17.00 1.59
CA HIS A 276 -0.67 16.30 2.19
C HIS A 276 0.27 15.74 1.11
N TYR A 277 1.58 16.01 1.23
CA TYR A 277 2.59 15.64 0.24
C TYR A 277 3.51 14.48 0.65
N TYR A 278 3.33 13.87 1.84
CA TYR A 278 4.02 12.66 2.27
C TYR A 278 5.57 12.72 2.14
N GLY A 279 6.20 13.80 2.59
CA GLY A 279 7.61 14.17 2.40
C GLY A 279 8.69 13.29 3.06
N LYS A 280 8.45 11.98 3.23
CA LYS A 280 9.43 10.96 3.66
C LYS A 280 9.98 11.06 5.09
N SER A 281 9.32 11.75 6.02
CA SER A 281 9.70 11.78 7.46
C SER A 281 9.64 10.44 8.19
N TRP A 282 9.05 9.40 7.58
CA TRP A 282 8.84 8.07 8.17
C TRP A 282 9.97 7.06 7.89
N HIS A 283 11.01 7.46 7.14
CA HIS A 283 12.13 6.59 6.78
C HIS A 283 13.42 7.10 7.42
N LYS A 284 14.12 6.25 8.21
CA LYS A 284 15.52 6.48 8.59
C LYS A 284 16.36 6.49 7.30
N MET A 285 16.62 7.68 6.75
CA MET A 285 17.79 7.90 5.92
C MET A 285 18.75 8.76 6.72
N SER A 286 19.90 8.17 7.08
CA SER A 286 21.00 8.90 7.71
C SER A 286 21.37 10.12 6.87
N ILE A 287 21.57 11.25 7.54
CA ILE A 287 22.10 12.53 7.03
C ILE A 287 23.39 12.37 6.18
N ASN A 288 24.03 11.19 6.21
CA ASN A 288 25.16 10.82 5.36
C ASN A 288 24.83 10.68 3.87
N THR A 289 23.58 10.60 3.44
CA THR A 289 23.25 10.53 2.00
C THR A 289 23.34 11.90 1.31
N LEU A 290 23.22 13.01 2.03
CA LEU A 290 23.35 14.37 1.46
C LEU A 290 24.81 14.86 1.35
N LYS A 291 25.77 14.20 2.06
CA LYS A 291 27.21 14.47 1.90
C LYS A 291 27.91 13.57 0.86
N ARG A 292 27.20 12.58 0.29
CA ARG A 292 27.75 11.62 -0.68
C ARG A 292 27.77 12.12 -2.13
N ALA A 293 27.30 13.33 -2.39
CA ALA A 293 27.32 13.93 -3.72
C ALA A 293 28.58 14.76 -4.02
N SER A 294 29.56 14.86 -3.10
CA SER A 294 30.65 15.85 -3.25
C SER A 294 32.06 15.41 -2.84
N ASN A 295 32.40 14.12 -2.76
CA ASN A 295 33.83 13.74 -2.59
C ASN A 295 34.23 12.40 -3.23
N PRO A 296 35.16 12.37 -4.21
CA PRO A 296 35.52 11.17 -4.96
C PRO A 296 36.82 10.49 -4.47
N SER A 297 36.91 10.08 -3.19
CA SER A 297 38.06 9.26 -2.75
C SER A 297 37.84 8.45 -1.46
N TYR A 298 38.10 7.13 -1.56
CA TYR A 298 38.54 6.17 -0.51
C TYR A 298 37.48 5.40 0.36
N PRO A 299 37.79 4.22 0.98
CA PRO A 299 37.50 2.89 0.42
C PRO A 299 36.87 1.83 1.39
N SER A 300 36.51 0.70 0.77
CA SER A 300 36.30 -0.71 1.21
C SER A 300 35.26 -1.12 2.29
N PHE A 301 34.20 -1.70 1.73
CA PHE A 301 33.12 -2.60 2.14
C PHE A 301 33.32 -3.61 3.30
N GLU A 302 34.53 -3.90 3.78
CA GLU A 302 34.76 -5.08 4.65
C GLU A 302 34.36 -4.90 6.12
N LYS A 303 34.22 -3.66 6.63
CA LYS A 303 33.79 -3.43 8.02
C LYS A 303 32.29 -3.59 8.25
N ALA A 304 31.47 -3.58 7.20
CA ALA A 304 30.01 -3.70 7.31
C ALA A 304 29.53 -5.15 7.52
N LEU A 305 30.35 -6.15 7.17
CA LEU A 305 29.94 -7.57 7.22
C LEU A 305 29.82 -8.16 8.63
N GLN A 306 30.45 -7.55 9.64
CA GLN A 306 30.54 -8.13 10.99
C GLN A 306 29.26 -8.02 11.85
N HIS A 307 28.28 -7.18 11.47
CA HIS A 307 27.04 -7.01 12.25
C HIS A 307 25.96 -8.09 11.99
N SER A 308 26.11 -8.92 10.94
CA SER A 308 25.06 -9.85 10.46
C SER A 308 24.87 -11.15 11.27
N LYS A 309 25.58 -11.32 12.39
CA LYS A 309 25.42 -12.51 13.27
C LYS A 309 24.38 -12.34 14.36
N ARG A 310 24.17 -11.12 14.88
CA ARG A 310 23.16 -10.85 15.94
C ARG A 310 21.73 -10.77 15.40
N GLU A 311 21.55 -10.35 14.15
CA GLU A 311 20.23 -10.23 13.53
C GLU A 311 19.62 -11.60 13.20
N ARG A 312 20.43 -12.61 12.88
CA ARG A 312 19.96 -13.97 12.57
C ARG A 312 19.26 -14.68 13.75
N GLU A 313 19.57 -14.32 14.99
CA GLU A 313 18.90 -14.90 16.16
C GLU A 313 17.58 -14.19 16.53
N ALA A 314 17.40 -12.92 16.14
CA ALA A 314 16.19 -12.16 16.42
C ALA A 314 14.97 -12.59 15.56
N TYR A 315 15.20 -13.25 14.42
CA TYR A 315 14.13 -13.63 13.47
C TYR A 315 13.37 -14.91 13.82
N LYS A 316 13.73 -15.62 14.91
CA LYS A 316 12.94 -16.77 15.39
C LYS A 316 11.62 -16.40 16.09
N PHE A 317 11.36 -15.12 16.37
CA PHE A 317 10.26 -14.69 17.26
C PHE A 317 9.13 -13.87 16.61
N LEU A 318 9.15 -13.60 15.30
CA LEU A 318 8.22 -12.65 14.65
C LEU A 318 6.99 -13.27 13.94
N ALA A 319 6.71 -14.56 14.16
CA ALA A 319 5.54 -15.22 13.59
C ALA A 319 4.23 -14.97 14.40
N HIS A 320 3.72 -13.74 14.46
CA HIS A 320 2.27 -13.44 14.61
C HIS A 320 2.00 -11.92 14.60
N PRO A 321 1.15 -11.40 13.69
CA PRO A 321 -0.30 -11.42 13.92
C PRO A 321 -1.13 -11.69 12.64
N LEU A 322 -1.44 -12.96 12.34
CA LEU A 322 -2.32 -13.38 11.22
C LEU A 322 -3.68 -13.96 11.69
N HIS A 323 -4.10 -13.71 12.93
CA HIS A 323 -5.22 -14.47 13.51
C HIS A 323 -6.63 -14.10 13.02
N ARG A 324 -6.83 -12.95 12.35
CA ARG A 324 -8.16 -12.51 11.87
C ARG A 324 -8.39 -12.69 10.36
N GLU A 325 -7.40 -13.18 9.61
CA GLU A 325 -7.55 -13.47 8.18
C GLU A 325 -8.12 -14.87 7.88
N LYS A 326 -8.26 -15.74 8.90
CA LYS A 326 -8.78 -17.11 8.77
C LYS A 326 -10.22 -17.20 8.23
N GLU A 327 -11.07 -16.21 8.46
CA GLU A 327 -12.50 -16.29 8.08
C GLU A 327 -12.78 -15.91 6.62
N LYS A 328 -12.03 -14.97 6.03
CA LYS A 328 -12.07 -14.70 4.57
C LYS A 328 -11.33 -15.78 3.76
N HIS A 329 -10.46 -16.54 4.43
CA HIS A 329 -9.77 -17.69 3.85
C HIS A 329 -10.75 -18.84 3.56
N ALA A 330 -11.78 -19.05 4.39
CA ALA A 330 -12.74 -20.14 4.24
C ALA A 330 -13.59 -20.03 2.96
N GLU A 331 -14.03 -18.83 2.59
CA GLU A 331 -14.85 -18.58 1.38
C GLU A 331 -14.03 -18.66 0.08
N ARG A 332 -12.74 -18.26 0.14
CA ARG A 332 -11.77 -18.48 -0.95
C ARG A 332 -11.41 -19.96 -1.06
N LEU A 333 -11.27 -20.66 0.07
CA LEU A 333 -11.14 -22.12 0.12
C LEU A 333 -12.34 -22.80 -0.55
N THR A 334 -13.56 -22.29 -0.47
CA THR A 334 -14.74 -22.88 -1.15
C THR A 334 -14.65 -22.76 -2.67
N LYS A 335 -14.23 -21.61 -3.21
CA LYS A 335 -14.02 -21.44 -4.67
C LYS A 335 -12.79 -22.20 -5.17
N LEU A 336 -11.74 -22.28 -4.35
CA LEU A 336 -10.60 -23.16 -4.57
C LEU A 336 -11.03 -24.63 -4.50
N GLN A 337 -11.92 -25.03 -3.58
CA GLN A 337 -12.46 -26.39 -3.42
C GLN A 337 -13.24 -26.84 -4.66
N ASP A 338 -13.98 -25.94 -5.32
CA ASP A 338 -14.62 -26.19 -6.61
C ASP A 338 -13.64 -26.29 -7.79
N LEU A 339 -12.51 -25.58 -7.74
CA LEU A 339 -11.39 -25.76 -8.68
C LEU A 339 -10.64 -27.08 -8.39
N TYR A 340 -10.45 -27.41 -7.11
CA TYR A 340 -9.84 -28.64 -6.58
C TYR A 340 -10.67 -29.89 -6.88
N HIS A 341 -12.00 -29.78 -6.91
CA HIS A 341 -12.90 -30.86 -7.33
C HIS A 341 -12.80 -31.12 -8.84
N ARG A 342 -12.56 -30.07 -9.63
CA ARG A 342 -12.37 -30.17 -11.10
C ARG A 342 -11.00 -30.68 -11.50
N LEU A 343 -9.96 -30.44 -10.68
CA LEU A 343 -8.60 -30.99 -10.85
C LEU A 343 -8.54 -32.52 -10.72
N GLY A 344 -9.60 -33.16 -10.22
CA GLY A 344 -9.73 -34.62 -10.21
C GLY A 344 -8.76 -35.33 -9.24
N LYS A 345 -9.15 -36.52 -8.80
CA LYS A 345 -8.33 -37.42 -7.97
C LYS A 345 -7.21 -38.07 -8.82
N ALA A 346 -6.42 -37.29 -9.54
CA ALA A 346 -5.22 -37.77 -10.21
C ALA A 346 -4.06 -37.62 -9.23
N GLN A 347 -3.57 -38.75 -8.73
CA GLN A 347 -2.36 -38.81 -7.91
C GLN A 347 -1.17 -38.61 -8.84
N ALA A 348 -0.75 -37.36 -9.04
CA ALA A 348 0.43 -37.06 -9.84
C ALA A 348 1.67 -37.65 -9.14
N SER A 349 2.55 -38.31 -9.90
CA SER A 349 3.81 -38.89 -9.39
C SER A 349 4.91 -37.85 -9.21
N SER A 350 4.58 -36.57 -9.34
CA SER A 350 5.50 -35.49 -9.62
C SER A 350 5.19 -34.32 -8.68
N SER A 351 6.21 -33.83 -7.95
CA SER A 351 6.06 -32.76 -6.96
C SER A 351 7.13 -31.69 -7.20
N ILE A 352 6.69 -30.45 -7.33
CA ILE A 352 7.58 -29.28 -7.33
C ILE A 352 8.34 -29.25 -5.98
N PRO A 353 9.68 -29.21 -5.98
CA PRO A 353 10.46 -29.09 -4.75
C PRO A 353 10.01 -27.92 -3.89
N LYS A 354 9.92 -28.10 -2.56
CA LYS A 354 9.52 -27.02 -1.65
C LYS A 354 10.69 -26.08 -1.35
N ILE A 355 11.15 -25.39 -2.38
CA ILE A 355 12.16 -24.33 -2.31
C ILE A 355 11.65 -23.09 -3.03
N ILE A 356 11.88 -21.94 -2.43
CA ILE A 356 11.54 -20.64 -2.98
C ILE A 356 12.83 -19.92 -3.38
N HIS A 357 12.84 -19.42 -4.60
CA HIS A 357 13.95 -18.68 -5.20
C HIS A 357 13.53 -17.23 -5.46
N GLN A 358 14.37 -16.29 -5.02
CA GLN A 358 14.29 -14.88 -5.37
C GLN A 358 15.68 -14.36 -5.75
N ILE A 359 15.76 -13.33 -6.58
CA ILE A 359 17.03 -12.73 -6.99
C ILE A 359 17.17 -11.34 -6.37
N GLU A 360 18.37 -11.04 -5.87
CA GLU A 360 18.71 -9.75 -5.27
C GLU A 360 18.66 -8.63 -6.32
N SER A 361 17.94 -7.56 -5.98
CA SER A 361 17.92 -6.32 -6.75
C SER A 361 18.71 -5.24 -6.00
N VAL A 362 19.40 -4.38 -6.75
CA VAL A 362 20.28 -3.30 -6.24
C VAL A 362 19.53 -2.29 -5.34
N SER A 363 18.21 -2.29 -5.37
CA SER A 363 17.37 -1.43 -4.52
C SER A 363 16.08 -2.11 -4.08
N PHE A 364 16.15 -2.93 -3.01
CA PHE A 364 14.92 -3.34 -2.34
C PHE A 364 14.25 -2.15 -1.66
N THR A 365 13.00 -1.89 -2.04
CA THR A 365 12.13 -0.99 -1.29
C THR A 365 11.75 -1.67 0.04
N PRO A 366 11.40 -0.91 1.10
CA PRO A 366 10.88 -1.51 2.34
C PRO A 366 9.66 -2.41 2.11
N SER A 367 8.84 -2.11 1.10
CA SER A 367 7.73 -2.98 0.67
C SER A 367 8.23 -4.30 0.09
N ALA A 368 9.27 -4.27 -0.76
CA ALA A 368 9.90 -5.48 -1.29
C ALA A 368 10.47 -6.36 -0.16
N LEU A 369 11.00 -5.78 0.92
CA LEU A 369 11.48 -6.55 2.08
C LEU A 369 10.34 -7.26 2.84
N SER A 370 9.19 -6.61 3.00
CA SER A 370 7.98 -7.23 3.57
C SER A 370 7.47 -8.38 2.69
N TYR A 371 7.57 -8.21 1.37
CA TYR A 371 7.10 -9.18 0.40
C TYR A 371 8.03 -10.39 0.35
N ILE A 372 9.35 -10.17 0.32
CA ILE A 372 10.37 -11.20 0.52
C ILE A 372 10.11 -11.97 1.83
N ALA A 373 9.82 -11.27 2.93
CA ALA A 373 9.53 -11.90 4.21
C ALA A 373 8.28 -12.80 4.17
N SER A 374 7.25 -12.45 3.40
CA SER A 374 6.06 -13.29 3.21
C SER A 374 6.37 -14.64 2.55
N TRP A 375 7.33 -14.68 1.63
CA TRP A 375 7.78 -15.92 1.00
C TRP A 375 8.78 -16.68 1.87
N MET A 376 9.73 -15.97 2.50
CA MET A 376 10.71 -16.58 3.40
C MET A 376 10.05 -17.25 4.63
N GLY A 377 8.88 -16.77 5.04
CA GLY A 377 8.13 -17.31 6.18
C GLY A 377 7.30 -18.57 5.89
N MET A 378 7.21 -19.02 4.63
CA MET A 378 6.35 -20.13 4.23
C MET A 378 6.73 -21.45 4.90
N LYS A 379 5.78 -22.03 5.66
CA LYS A 379 6.02 -23.29 6.36
C LYS A 379 6.21 -24.46 5.39
N GLY A 380 7.23 -25.26 5.63
CA GLY A 380 7.54 -26.44 4.80
C GLY A 380 8.33 -26.12 3.53
N PHE A 381 8.64 -24.85 3.28
CA PHE A 381 9.48 -24.41 2.17
C PHE A 381 10.85 -23.97 2.66
N SER A 382 11.89 -24.34 1.92
CA SER A 382 13.20 -23.70 2.02
C SER A 382 13.22 -22.41 1.21
N TYR A 383 14.07 -21.45 1.58
CA TYR A 383 14.14 -20.15 0.93
C TYR A 383 15.57 -19.84 0.50
N ARG A 384 15.74 -19.30 -0.70
CA ARG A 384 17.02 -18.87 -1.27
C ARG A 384 16.89 -17.52 -1.98
N LEU A 385 17.64 -16.54 -1.49
CA LEU A 385 17.90 -15.28 -2.17
C LEU A 385 19.25 -15.38 -2.89
N TRP A 386 19.29 -15.08 -4.17
CA TRP A 386 20.48 -15.18 -5.01
C TRP A 386 21.07 -13.80 -5.32
N SER A 387 22.32 -13.58 -4.92
CA SER A 387 23.09 -12.40 -5.35
C SER A 387 23.52 -12.53 -6.82
N LYS A 388 23.86 -11.40 -7.43
CA LYS A 388 24.35 -11.36 -8.82
C LYS A 388 25.61 -12.22 -9.01
N GLU A 389 26.52 -12.17 -8.05
CA GLU A 389 27.78 -12.90 -8.07
C GLU A 389 27.55 -14.41 -7.97
N GLU A 390 26.62 -14.83 -7.09
CA GLU A 390 26.21 -16.24 -6.99
C GLU A 390 25.56 -16.73 -8.28
N LEU A 391 24.68 -15.95 -8.91
CA LEU A 391 24.07 -16.35 -10.18
C LEU A 391 25.11 -16.57 -11.28
N PHE A 392 26.14 -15.72 -11.36
CA PHE A 392 27.22 -15.90 -12.34
C PHE A 392 28.11 -17.10 -12.05
N ALA A 393 28.25 -17.50 -10.78
CA ALA A 393 28.95 -18.72 -10.42
C ALA A 393 28.09 -19.96 -10.70
N GLU A 394 26.79 -19.88 -10.44
CA GLU A 394 25.88 -21.02 -10.48
C GLU A 394 25.37 -21.35 -11.89
N ILE A 395 25.28 -20.36 -12.79
CA ILE A 395 24.66 -20.53 -14.11
C ILE A 395 25.70 -20.30 -15.22
N PRO A 396 26.23 -21.39 -15.81
CA PRO A 396 27.19 -21.30 -16.91
C PRO A 396 26.63 -20.51 -18.11
N GLY A 397 27.44 -19.57 -18.61
CA GLY A 397 27.09 -18.73 -19.75
C GLY A 397 26.11 -17.60 -19.45
N LEU A 398 25.71 -17.38 -18.19
CA LEU A 398 24.82 -16.26 -17.82
C LEU A 398 25.45 -14.89 -18.16
N ARG A 399 26.78 -14.78 -18.13
CA ARG A 399 27.51 -13.54 -18.48
C ARG A 399 27.29 -13.15 -19.95
N ASP A 400 27.14 -14.13 -20.82
CA ASP A 400 27.02 -13.96 -22.26
C ASP A 400 25.58 -13.64 -22.70
N ILE A 401 24.61 -13.78 -21.78
CA ILE A 401 23.22 -13.41 -22.04
C ILE A 401 23.07 -11.88 -22.02
N PRO A 402 22.35 -11.27 -22.99
CA PRO A 402 22.04 -9.85 -22.99
C PRO A 402 21.34 -9.39 -21.70
N ASN A 403 21.63 -8.18 -21.24
CA ASN A 403 21.15 -7.69 -19.93
C ASN A 403 19.63 -7.71 -19.80
N GLU A 404 18.91 -7.40 -20.87
CA GLU A 404 17.45 -7.36 -20.93
C GLU A 404 16.79 -8.75 -20.82
N LYS A 405 17.55 -9.84 -21.02
CA LYS A 405 17.08 -11.24 -20.90
C LYS A 405 17.69 -11.98 -19.73
N LYS A 406 18.75 -11.42 -19.14
CA LYS A 406 19.58 -12.05 -18.12
C LYS A 406 18.78 -12.50 -16.90
N MET A 407 17.83 -11.67 -16.47
CA MET A 407 16.99 -11.95 -15.31
C MET A 407 16.12 -13.18 -15.55
N ASP A 408 15.29 -13.20 -16.60
CA ASP A 408 14.44 -14.36 -16.90
C ASP A 408 15.25 -15.62 -17.22
N PHE A 409 16.40 -15.46 -17.89
CA PHE A 409 17.31 -16.57 -18.13
C PHE A 409 17.81 -17.18 -16.81
N ALA A 410 18.12 -16.34 -15.83
CA ALA A 410 18.53 -16.79 -14.51
C ALA A 410 17.39 -17.52 -13.78
N LYS A 411 16.17 -16.96 -13.79
CA LYS A 411 14.97 -17.59 -13.21
C LYS A 411 14.75 -19.00 -13.73
N PHE A 412 14.72 -19.15 -15.05
CA PHE A 412 14.46 -20.43 -15.70
C PHE A 412 15.61 -21.42 -15.46
N SER A 413 16.86 -20.96 -15.42
CA SER A 413 18.02 -21.81 -15.13
C SER A 413 18.00 -22.34 -13.70
N LEU A 414 17.61 -21.49 -12.72
CA LEU A 414 17.46 -21.90 -11.33
C LEU A 414 16.36 -22.96 -11.18
N LEU A 415 15.18 -22.71 -11.76
CA LEU A 415 14.06 -23.65 -11.73
C LEU A 415 14.37 -24.95 -12.48
N LEU A 416 15.06 -24.89 -13.63
CA LEU A 416 15.48 -26.10 -14.34
C LEU A 416 16.44 -26.94 -13.50
N ARG A 417 17.32 -26.29 -12.71
CA ARG A 417 18.36 -26.99 -11.95
C ARG A 417 17.91 -27.50 -10.58
N TYR A 418 17.07 -26.73 -9.89
CA TYR A 418 16.68 -27.01 -8.50
C TYR A 418 15.20 -27.31 -8.35
N GLY A 419 14.38 -27.04 -9.38
CA GLY A 419 12.94 -26.97 -9.25
C GLY A 419 12.52 -25.86 -8.30
N GLY A 420 11.29 -25.97 -7.80
CA GLY A 420 10.73 -25.07 -6.80
C GLY A 420 9.94 -23.91 -7.39
N ILE A 421 9.81 -22.87 -6.58
CA ILE A 421 9.03 -21.68 -6.88
C ILE A 421 9.99 -20.52 -7.07
N TYR A 422 9.99 -19.89 -8.23
CA TYR A 422 10.52 -18.53 -8.37
C TYR A 422 9.41 -17.53 -8.12
N ALA A 423 9.66 -16.54 -7.25
CA ALA A 423 8.75 -15.42 -7.02
C ALA A 423 9.50 -14.09 -7.08
N GLU A 424 9.04 -13.14 -7.91
CA GLU A 424 9.64 -11.82 -7.98
C GLU A 424 9.62 -11.13 -6.61
N ALA A 425 10.69 -10.41 -6.27
CA ALA A 425 10.88 -9.85 -4.93
C ALA A 425 9.81 -8.82 -4.51
N ASN A 426 9.05 -8.29 -5.48
CA ASN A 426 7.94 -7.37 -5.27
C ASN A 426 6.56 -8.05 -5.32
N LEU A 427 6.48 -9.39 -5.32
CA LEU A 427 5.23 -10.13 -5.16
C LEU A 427 5.03 -10.54 -3.70
N PHE A 428 3.82 -10.33 -3.17
CA PHE A 428 3.45 -10.77 -1.82
C PHE A 428 2.82 -12.18 -1.87
N CYS A 429 3.17 -13.05 -0.93
CA CYS A 429 2.55 -14.37 -0.78
C CYS A 429 1.25 -14.25 0.02
N TYR A 430 0.11 -14.46 -0.63
CA TYR A 430 -1.21 -14.32 -0.01
C TYR A 430 -1.80 -15.62 0.57
N ASP A 431 -1.30 -16.78 0.15
CA ASP A 431 -1.90 -18.07 0.51
C ASP A 431 -0.83 -19.18 0.53
N GLU A 432 -0.24 -19.42 1.70
CA GLU A 432 0.78 -20.46 1.89
C GLU A 432 0.21 -21.87 1.68
N VAL A 433 -1.08 -22.07 1.99
CA VAL A 433 -1.75 -23.38 1.88
C VAL A 433 -1.93 -23.75 0.41
N PHE A 434 -2.31 -22.79 -0.42
CA PHE A 434 -2.39 -22.97 -1.86
C PHE A 434 -1.05 -23.43 -2.46
N PHE A 435 0.06 -22.77 -2.11
CA PHE A 435 1.38 -23.13 -2.63
C PHE A 435 1.86 -24.48 -2.12
N ASP A 436 1.58 -24.83 -0.85
CA ASP A 436 1.86 -26.17 -0.33
C ASP A 436 1.07 -27.25 -1.09
N GLU A 437 -0.21 -27.03 -1.36
CA GLU A 437 -1.07 -28.01 -2.03
C GLU A 437 -0.75 -28.15 -3.52
N ILE A 438 -0.56 -27.04 -4.24
CA ILE A 438 -0.29 -27.08 -5.68
C ILE A 438 1.06 -27.73 -5.99
N THR A 439 2.08 -27.48 -5.17
CA THR A 439 3.42 -28.06 -5.37
C THR A 439 3.44 -29.57 -5.22
N ASN A 440 2.49 -30.16 -4.50
CA ASN A 440 2.34 -31.61 -4.37
C ASN A 440 1.50 -32.25 -5.49
N ARG A 441 0.98 -31.47 -6.44
CA ARG A 441 -0.01 -31.96 -7.44
C ARG A 441 0.37 -31.74 -8.88
N VAL A 442 1.16 -30.71 -9.17
CA VAL A 442 1.52 -30.34 -10.54
C VAL A 442 3.03 -30.25 -10.66
N GLY A 443 3.57 -30.53 -11.85
CA GLY A 443 4.99 -30.36 -12.14
C GLY A 443 5.34 -28.99 -12.72
N PHE A 444 4.32 -28.19 -13.06
CA PHE A 444 4.49 -26.80 -13.47
C PHE A 444 3.27 -25.96 -13.12
N PHE A 445 3.52 -24.75 -12.60
CA PHE A 445 2.52 -23.70 -12.62
C PHE A 445 3.10 -22.33 -12.96
N ALA A 446 2.28 -21.47 -13.57
CA ALA A 446 2.63 -20.06 -13.80
C ALA A 446 1.37 -19.18 -13.90
N GLY A 447 1.55 -17.87 -14.03
CA GLY A 447 0.48 -16.90 -14.26
C GLY A 447 0.41 -16.38 -15.67
N LEU A 448 -0.80 -16.03 -16.12
CA LEU A 448 -0.96 -15.18 -17.31
C LEU A 448 -0.64 -13.72 -16.99
N GLU A 449 -0.03 -13.03 -17.94
CA GLU A 449 0.03 -11.57 -17.96
C GLU A 449 -1.37 -10.98 -18.21
N PRO A 450 -1.69 -9.80 -17.65
CA PRO A 450 -2.92 -9.10 -17.99
C PRO A 450 -3.02 -8.83 -19.50
N LEU A 451 -4.19 -9.10 -20.10
CA LEU A 451 -4.44 -8.82 -21.53
C LEU A 451 -4.29 -7.33 -21.90
N ALA A 452 -4.38 -6.42 -20.92
CA ALA A 452 -4.13 -4.99 -21.12
C ALA A 452 -2.65 -4.68 -21.44
N GLU A 453 -1.74 -5.58 -21.07
CA GLU A 453 -0.30 -5.40 -21.17
C GLU A 453 0.33 -6.32 -22.22
N ALA A 454 -0.36 -7.41 -22.59
CA ALA A 454 0.11 -8.44 -23.50
C ALA A 454 -0.59 -8.41 -24.87
N LYS A 455 0.17 -8.59 -25.95
CA LYS A 455 -0.37 -8.85 -27.30
C LYS A 455 -0.66 -10.35 -27.48
N GLY A 456 -1.60 -10.88 -26.70
CA GLY A 456 -2.01 -12.28 -26.71
C GLY A 456 -1.91 -12.96 -25.34
N LEU A 457 -2.11 -14.28 -25.30
CA LEU A 457 -1.91 -15.07 -24.08
C LEU A 457 -0.41 -15.24 -23.81
N VAL A 458 0.10 -14.46 -22.86
CA VAL A 458 1.51 -14.50 -22.45
C VAL A 458 1.58 -15.02 -21.01
N ILE A 459 2.46 -15.99 -20.78
CA ILE A 459 2.79 -16.48 -19.44
C ILE A 459 3.83 -15.55 -18.83
N SER A 460 3.50 -15.03 -17.65
CA SER A 460 4.35 -14.15 -16.86
C SER A 460 5.54 -14.90 -16.24
N PRO A 461 6.76 -14.36 -16.36
CA PRO A 461 7.94 -14.90 -15.69
C PRO A 461 8.11 -14.41 -14.24
N LEU A 462 7.10 -13.74 -13.65
CA LEU A 462 7.22 -13.18 -12.31
C LEU A 462 6.97 -14.22 -11.20
N LEU A 463 6.17 -15.25 -11.47
CA LEU A 463 5.88 -16.32 -10.52
C LEU A 463 5.70 -17.65 -11.27
N ILE A 464 6.62 -18.57 -11.02
CA ILE A 464 6.66 -19.89 -11.68
C ILE A 464 6.98 -20.94 -10.62
N GLY A 465 6.18 -22.02 -10.59
CA GLY A 465 6.56 -23.26 -9.94
C GLY A 465 6.94 -24.31 -10.98
N ALA A 466 8.03 -25.03 -10.78
CA ALA A 466 8.46 -26.07 -11.71
C ALA A 466 9.21 -27.20 -11.01
N GLU A 467 9.09 -28.40 -11.55
CA GLU A 467 10.00 -29.49 -11.21
C GLU A 467 11.41 -29.25 -11.74
N SER A 468 12.38 -29.85 -11.07
CA SER A 468 13.75 -29.89 -11.57
C SER A 468 13.81 -30.72 -12.87
N GLY A 469 14.59 -30.25 -13.84
CA GLY A 469 14.78 -30.94 -15.11
C GLY A 469 13.58 -30.86 -16.06
N LEU A 470 12.67 -29.90 -15.86
CA LEU A 470 11.47 -29.77 -16.68
C LEU A 470 11.80 -29.47 -18.16
N PRO A 471 11.43 -30.35 -19.12
CA PRO A 471 11.71 -30.13 -20.55
C PRO A 471 11.18 -28.80 -21.09
N LEU A 472 10.08 -28.30 -20.53
CA LEU A 472 9.50 -27.01 -20.87
C LEU A 472 10.49 -25.85 -20.60
N LEU A 473 11.17 -25.86 -19.46
CA LEU A 473 12.15 -24.82 -19.13
C LEU A 473 13.43 -24.96 -19.96
N GLU A 474 13.84 -26.18 -20.28
CA GLU A 474 14.96 -26.43 -21.19
C GLU A 474 14.66 -25.87 -22.59
N LEU A 475 13.46 -26.11 -23.12
CA LEU A 475 13.02 -25.57 -24.40
C LEU A 475 12.96 -24.04 -24.38
N ALA A 476 12.43 -23.43 -23.30
CA ALA A 476 12.39 -21.98 -23.14
C ALA A 476 13.81 -21.37 -23.14
N LEU A 477 14.74 -21.93 -22.36
CA LEU A 477 16.14 -21.48 -22.31
C LEU A 477 16.86 -21.63 -23.66
N LYS A 478 16.59 -22.73 -24.38
CA LYS A 478 17.12 -22.95 -25.73
C LYS A 478 16.65 -21.85 -26.69
N ARG A 479 15.34 -21.55 -26.72
CA ARG A 479 14.78 -20.48 -27.56
C ARG A 479 15.36 -19.11 -27.24
N MET A 480 15.51 -18.78 -25.95
CA MET A 480 16.14 -17.52 -25.54
C MET A 480 17.57 -17.38 -26.08
N LYS A 481 18.33 -18.50 -26.14
CA LYS A 481 19.70 -18.53 -26.68
C LYS A 481 19.74 -18.52 -28.21
N THR A 482 18.94 -19.33 -28.88
CA THR A 482 19.05 -19.55 -30.34
C THR A 482 18.22 -18.58 -31.17
N GLU A 483 17.06 -18.17 -30.67
CA GLU A 483 16.09 -17.34 -31.40
C GLU A 483 16.08 -15.89 -30.89
N GLY A 484 16.71 -15.63 -29.74
CA GLY A 484 16.84 -14.28 -29.19
C GLY A 484 15.51 -13.67 -28.75
N VAL A 485 14.51 -14.48 -28.41
CA VAL A 485 13.20 -14.03 -27.88
C VAL A 485 13.29 -13.62 -26.40
N THR A 486 12.29 -12.89 -25.91
CA THR A 486 12.16 -12.54 -24.47
C THR A 486 11.80 -13.76 -23.62
N GLY A 487 11.99 -13.68 -22.30
CA GLY A 487 11.65 -14.77 -21.38
C GLY A 487 10.17 -15.13 -21.42
N SER A 488 9.28 -14.15 -21.34
CA SER A 488 7.83 -14.35 -21.40
C SER A 488 7.37 -15.01 -22.71
N LYS A 489 7.93 -14.60 -23.86
CA LYS A 489 7.66 -15.21 -25.17
C LYS A 489 8.19 -16.65 -25.23
N ALA A 490 9.44 -16.87 -24.84
CA ALA A 490 10.05 -18.20 -24.85
C ALA A 490 9.30 -19.19 -23.96
N LEU A 491 8.88 -18.75 -22.77
CA LEU A 491 8.13 -19.56 -21.82
C LEU A 491 6.73 -19.90 -22.35
N SER A 492 6.05 -18.91 -22.95
CA SER A 492 4.71 -19.12 -23.55
C SER A 492 4.76 -20.11 -24.70
N GLU A 493 5.69 -19.92 -25.65
CA GLU A 493 5.85 -20.85 -26.78
C GLU A 493 6.27 -22.25 -26.32
N ALA A 494 7.23 -22.35 -25.40
CA ALA A 494 7.64 -23.63 -24.84
C ALA A 494 6.50 -24.34 -24.09
N PHE A 495 5.64 -23.59 -23.40
CA PHE A 495 4.46 -24.16 -22.73
C PHE A 495 3.51 -24.85 -23.71
N PHE A 496 3.30 -24.27 -24.90
CA PHE A 496 2.42 -24.84 -25.93
C PHE A 496 3.09 -25.91 -26.79
N ASP A 497 4.39 -25.79 -27.06
CA ASP A 497 5.11 -26.68 -27.98
C ASP A 497 5.64 -27.94 -27.30
N GLU A 498 5.92 -27.89 -25.99
CA GLU A 498 6.42 -29.05 -25.25
C GLU A 498 5.26 -30.01 -24.93
N LYS A 499 5.37 -31.28 -25.35
CA LYS A 499 4.29 -32.26 -25.36
C LYS A 499 4.43 -33.38 -24.32
N ASP A 500 5.43 -33.32 -23.45
CA ASP A 500 5.67 -34.32 -22.42
C ASP A 500 4.50 -34.37 -21.44
N ALA A 501 3.74 -35.46 -21.52
CA ALA A 501 2.51 -35.69 -20.77
C ALA A 501 2.75 -36.19 -19.35
N ARG A 502 4.02 -36.37 -18.92
CA ARG A 502 4.36 -36.98 -17.62
C ARG A 502 4.11 -36.07 -16.42
N TYR A 503 3.96 -34.77 -16.64
CA TYR A 503 3.72 -33.80 -15.58
C TYR A 503 2.50 -32.94 -15.88
N GLU A 504 1.70 -32.68 -14.86
CA GLU A 504 0.59 -31.74 -14.96
C GLU A 504 1.12 -30.31 -14.97
N ARG A 505 0.48 -29.47 -15.79
CA ARG A 505 0.82 -28.05 -15.93
C ARG A 505 -0.43 -27.21 -15.75
N VAL A 506 -0.31 -26.15 -14.99
CA VAL A 506 -1.43 -25.23 -14.75
C VAL A 506 -0.99 -23.80 -15.03
N VAL A 507 -1.84 -23.01 -15.65
CA VAL A 507 -1.61 -21.58 -15.80
C VAL A 507 -2.82 -20.86 -15.23
N PHE A 508 -2.62 -20.04 -14.21
CA PHE A 508 -3.73 -19.34 -13.59
C PHE A 508 -4.02 -18.02 -14.29
N PRO A 509 -5.27 -17.55 -14.23
CA PRO A 509 -5.63 -16.24 -14.74
C PRO A 509 -4.87 -15.13 -13.98
N PRO A 510 -4.73 -13.94 -14.59
CA PRO A 510 -3.95 -12.84 -13.99
C PRO A 510 -4.41 -12.49 -12.57
N SER A 511 -5.70 -12.67 -12.24
CA SER A 511 -6.25 -12.39 -10.90
C SER A 511 -5.64 -13.19 -9.75
N PHE A 512 -4.96 -14.32 -10.02
CA PHE A 512 -4.27 -15.10 -8.99
C PHE A 512 -2.95 -14.48 -8.55
N PHE A 513 -2.28 -13.74 -9.45
CA PHE A 513 -0.91 -13.27 -9.24
C PHE A 513 -0.79 -11.74 -9.34
N TYR A 514 -1.71 -11.15 -10.09
CA TYR A 514 -1.95 -9.73 -10.26
C TYR A 514 -3.39 -9.36 -9.82
N PRO A 515 -3.77 -9.64 -8.56
CA PRO A 515 -5.13 -9.31 -8.08
C PRO A 515 -5.45 -7.80 -8.11
N PHE A 516 -4.47 -6.95 -8.46
CA PHE A 516 -4.56 -5.49 -8.47
C PHE A 516 -4.20 -4.82 -9.81
N ASP A 517 -3.85 -5.59 -10.85
CA ASP A 517 -3.66 -5.01 -12.18
C ASP A 517 -5.01 -4.70 -12.83
N ARG A 518 -5.06 -3.56 -13.51
CA ARG A 518 -6.29 -3.06 -14.11
C ARG A 518 -6.71 -4.03 -15.22
N VAL A 519 -7.86 -4.67 -15.05
CA VAL A 519 -8.65 -5.08 -16.22
C VAL A 519 -9.08 -3.79 -16.90
N ASP A 520 -8.48 -3.46 -18.03
CA ASP A 520 -8.92 -2.33 -18.86
C ASP A 520 -10.27 -2.69 -19.51
N LEU A 521 -11.34 -2.41 -18.76
CA LEU A 521 -12.71 -2.60 -19.21
C LEU A 521 -13.06 -1.65 -20.37
N GLU A 522 -12.34 -0.54 -20.57
CA GLU A 522 -12.54 0.32 -21.73
C GLU A 522 -11.99 -0.31 -23.01
N HIS A 523 -10.89 -1.07 -22.95
CA HIS A 523 -10.39 -1.83 -24.09
C HIS A 523 -11.36 -2.94 -24.49
N LEU A 524 -11.96 -3.63 -23.52
CA LEU A 524 -13.04 -4.61 -23.74
C LEU A 524 -14.35 -3.95 -24.23
N ALA A 525 -14.65 -2.73 -23.79
CA ALA A 525 -15.83 -1.99 -24.22
C ALA A 525 -15.69 -1.38 -25.62
N ARG A 526 -14.48 -0.98 -26.04
CA ARG A 526 -14.21 -0.54 -27.43
C ARG A 526 -14.26 -1.71 -28.43
N ALA A 527 -14.03 -2.93 -27.97
CA ALA A 527 -14.22 -4.16 -28.75
C ALA A 527 -15.71 -4.56 -28.93
N ASN A 528 -16.67 -3.88 -28.27
CA ASN A 528 -18.08 -4.29 -28.23
C ASN A 528 -18.97 -3.77 -29.38
N ASN A 529 -18.43 -3.37 -30.53
CA ASN A 529 -19.28 -3.19 -31.73
C ASN A 529 -19.42 -4.45 -32.59
N THR A 530 -18.88 -5.58 -32.16
CA THR A 530 -19.31 -6.95 -32.52
C THR A 530 -18.59 -7.90 -31.56
N PRO A 531 -19.21 -8.99 -31.05
CA PRO A 531 -18.51 -9.97 -30.22
C PRO A 531 -17.61 -10.85 -31.12
N THR A 532 -16.68 -10.25 -31.86
CA THR A 532 -15.57 -10.98 -32.43
C THR A 532 -14.49 -11.02 -31.38
N ILE A 533 -14.49 -12.14 -30.66
CA ILE A 533 -13.30 -12.71 -30.03
C ILE A 533 -12.11 -12.39 -30.95
N PRO A 534 -11.04 -11.74 -30.46
CA PRO A 534 -9.87 -11.43 -31.28
C PRO A 534 -9.48 -12.69 -32.08
N PRO A 535 -9.10 -12.60 -33.37
CA PRO A 535 -8.77 -13.78 -34.17
C PRO A 535 -7.76 -14.71 -33.46
N GLU A 536 -6.89 -14.15 -32.62
CA GLU A 536 -5.96 -14.89 -31.76
C GLU A 536 -6.67 -15.71 -30.65
N CYS A 537 -7.79 -15.22 -30.12
CA CYS A 537 -8.68 -15.94 -29.20
C CYS A 537 -9.69 -16.86 -29.93
N ALA A 538 -9.89 -16.71 -31.25
CA ALA A 538 -10.62 -17.69 -32.06
C ALA A 538 -9.77 -18.95 -32.31
N ALA A 539 -8.44 -18.78 -32.44
CA ALA A 539 -7.51 -19.90 -32.41
C ALA A 539 -7.66 -20.71 -31.12
N LEU A 540 -7.79 -20.06 -29.96
CA LEU A 540 -8.11 -20.70 -28.68
C LEU A 540 -9.34 -21.61 -28.74
N ARG A 541 -10.46 -21.21 -29.39
CA ARG A 541 -11.64 -22.07 -29.57
C ARG A 541 -11.38 -23.27 -30.50
N ALA A 542 -10.49 -23.13 -31.47
CA ALA A 542 -10.05 -24.23 -32.33
C ALA A 542 -9.06 -25.18 -31.63
N TYR A 543 -8.24 -24.67 -30.70
CA TYR A 543 -7.27 -25.44 -29.89
C TYR A 543 -7.90 -26.06 -28.62
N TYR A 544 -8.99 -25.48 -28.10
CA TYR A 544 -9.69 -25.90 -26.86
C TYR A 544 -10.13 -27.37 -26.83
N PRO A 545 -10.65 -27.97 -27.93
CA PRO A 545 -11.12 -29.36 -27.91
C PRO A 545 -9.98 -30.38 -27.69
N ALA A 546 -8.76 -30.07 -28.14
CA ALA A 546 -7.61 -30.96 -28.01
C ALA A 546 -7.00 -30.98 -26.59
N TYR A 547 -7.19 -29.90 -25.82
CA TYR A 547 -6.53 -29.68 -24.52
C TYR A 547 -7.47 -29.66 -23.31
N LYS A 548 -8.74 -30.03 -23.49
CA LYS A 548 -9.82 -30.07 -22.47
C LYS A 548 -9.50 -30.88 -21.19
N LYS A 549 -8.38 -31.59 -21.14
CA LYS A 549 -7.91 -32.37 -19.97
C LYS A 549 -6.67 -31.80 -19.27
N ARG A 550 -6.01 -30.75 -19.79
CA ARG A 550 -4.62 -30.41 -19.36
C ARG A 550 -4.30 -28.93 -19.18
N VAL A 551 -5.24 -28.02 -19.43
CA VAL A 551 -5.06 -26.58 -19.16
C VAL A 551 -6.32 -26.10 -18.46
N ILE A 552 -6.19 -25.71 -17.19
CA ILE A 552 -7.25 -25.01 -16.45
C ILE A 552 -6.96 -23.53 -16.62
N LEU A 553 -7.64 -22.87 -17.56
CA LEU A 553 -7.69 -21.41 -17.71
C LEU A 553 -8.68 -20.79 -16.72
#